data_AF-A0A6G3XQ37-F1
#
_entry.id   AF-A0A6G3XQ37-F1
#
_cell.length_a   1.000
_cell.length_b   1.000
_cell.length_c   1.000
_cell.angle_alpha   90.00
_cell.angle_beta   90.00
_cell.angle_gamma   90.00
#
_symmetry.space_group_name_H-M   'P 1'
#
loop_
_entity.id
_entity.type
_entity.pdbx_description
1 polymer ?
#
loop_
_entity_poly.entity_id
_entity_poly.type
_entity_poly.pdbx_seq_one_letter_code
_entity_poly.pdbx_strand_id
1 'polypeptide(L)'
;MSTHDLYTTPPAEPIWQVPATGAARFSWDYDDGRERLLALYQKGKDKQWDGNKRIDWSLEVDPTDPLGTPDEALTLYGTPHWAKMTEKDRGELRKHYTSWQFSQFLHGEQGAMVCAARIVESVPDLDAKFYSATQTMDEARHA
;
A
#
# COMPACT_ATOMS: atom_id res chain seq x y z
N MET A 1 -11.08 10.31 -8.48
CA MET A 1 -12.37 10.46 -7.77
C MET A 1 -12.09 10.35 -6.28
N SER A 2 -12.59 11.27 -5.48
CA SER A 2 -12.42 11.19 -4.02
C SER A 2 -13.36 10.11 -3.46
N THR A 3 -12.93 9.35 -2.47
CA THR A 3 -13.77 8.35 -1.78
C THR A 3 -14.86 8.96 -0.90
N HIS A 4 -14.89 10.30 -0.73
CA HIS A 4 -15.81 10.97 0.20
C HIS A 4 -17.30 10.67 -0.05
N ASP A 5 -17.71 10.55 -1.32
CA ASP A 5 -19.11 10.29 -1.67
C ASP A 5 -19.54 8.82 -1.52
N LEU A 6 -18.60 7.92 -1.19
CA LEU A 6 -18.82 6.48 -1.02
C LEU A 6 -18.91 6.05 0.44
N TYR A 7 -18.55 6.91 1.40
CA TYR A 7 -18.62 6.59 2.81
C TYR A 7 -20.05 6.78 3.34
N THR A 8 -20.56 5.77 4.04
CA THR A 8 -21.83 5.85 4.78
C THR A 8 -21.78 6.87 5.91
N THR A 9 -20.59 7.18 6.41
CA THR A 9 -20.32 8.28 7.33
C THR A 9 -19.02 8.96 6.89
N PRO A 10 -19.10 10.17 6.31
CA PRO A 10 -17.90 10.85 5.84
C PRO A 10 -17.00 11.22 7.04
N PRO A 11 -15.67 11.23 6.85
CA PRO A 11 -14.79 11.75 7.88
C PRO A 11 -15.10 13.23 8.13
N ALA A 12 -15.00 13.66 9.39
CA ALA A 12 -15.28 15.04 9.77
C ALA A 12 -14.35 16.05 9.08
N GLU A 13 -13.10 15.63 8.82
CA GLU A 13 -12.11 16.40 8.05
C GLU A 13 -11.50 15.51 6.96
N PRO A 14 -11.28 16.04 5.74
CA PRO A 14 -10.73 15.28 4.62
C PRO A 14 -9.23 15.01 4.75
N ILE A 15 -8.54 15.70 5.66
CA ILE A 15 -7.09 15.62 5.86
C ILE A 15 -6.84 15.31 7.33
N TRP A 16 -6.19 14.18 7.61
CA TRP A 16 -5.69 13.90 8.95
C TRP A 16 -4.31 14.54 9.14
N GLN A 17 -4.24 15.58 9.97
CA GLN A 17 -2.97 16.22 10.29
C GLN A 17 -2.19 15.41 11.33
N VAL A 18 -1.00 14.95 10.94
CA VAL A 18 -0.03 14.33 11.84
C VAL A 18 1.14 15.29 12.04
N PRO A 19 1.38 15.80 13.26
CA PRO A 19 2.50 16.70 13.52
C PRO A 19 3.84 16.03 13.16
N ALA A 20 4.70 16.76 12.46
CA ALA A 20 6.05 16.33 12.13
C ALA A 20 7.06 17.30 12.74
N THR A 21 8.00 16.78 13.53
CA THR A 21 9.11 17.54 14.12
C THR A 21 10.43 16.84 13.81
N GLY A 22 11.49 17.61 13.58
CA GLY A 22 12.80 17.06 13.23
C GLY A 22 13.64 18.05 12.44
N ALA A 23 14.87 17.63 12.13
CA ALA A 23 15.78 18.39 11.28
C ALA A 23 15.97 17.66 9.96
N ALA A 24 15.89 18.39 8.85
CA ALA A 24 16.41 17.92 7.58
C ALA A 24 17.94 17.78 7.68
N ARG A 25 18.49 16.64 7.23
CA ARG A 25 19.92 16.37 7.27
C ARG A 25 20.52 16.34 5.89
N PHE A 26 21.47 17.26 5.68
CA PHE A 26 22.34 17.32 4.53
C PHE A 26 23.73 16.84 4.93
N SER A 27 24.32 15.98 4.11
CA SER A 27 25.67 15.47 4.29
C SER A 27 26.48 15.73 3.01
N TRP A 28 27.78 15.91 3.19
CA TRP A 28 28.79 16.02 2.13
C TRP A 28 29.66 14.77 2.07
N ASP A 29 29.31 13.74 2.85
CA ASP A 29 29.92 12.42 2.77
C ASP A 29 29.25 11.62 1.65
N TYR A 30 30.02 11.35 0.61
CA TYR A 30 29.61 10.62 -0.59
C TYR A 30 30.41 9.31 -0.74
N ASP A 31 31.29 8.99 0.21
CA ASP A 31 32.12 7.79 0.19
C ASP A 31 31.30 6.53 0.57
N ASP A 32 31.96 5.36 0.56
CA ASP A 32 31.31 4.05 0.65
C ASP A 32 30.31 3.94 1.81
N GLY A 33 29.02 3.91 1.44
CA GLY A 33 27.92 3.58 2.36
C GLY A 33 27.89 2.09 2.72
N ARG A 34 26.94 1.70 3.57
CA ARG A 34 26.75 0.29 3.95
C ARG A 34 26.31 -0.51 2.73
N GLU A 35 27.15 -1.46 2.32
CA GLU A 35 26.92 -2.33 1.15
C GLU A 35 25.52 -2.96 1.12
N ARG A 36 24.99 -3.37 2.30
CA ARG A 36 23.67 -3.99 2.40
C ARG A 36 22.54 -3.06 1.97
N LEU A 37 22.60 -1.77 2.31
CA LEU A 37 21.56 -0.81 1.91
C LEU A 37 21.68 -0.45 0.43
N LEU A 38 22.91 -0.31 -0.07
CA LEU A 38 23.18 -0.09 -1.49
C LEU A 38 22.70 -1.29 -2.34
N ALA A 39 22.86 -2.52 -1.86
CA ALA A 39 22.34 -3.72 -2.52
C ALA A 39 20.81 -3.74 -2.57
N LEU A 40 20.12 -3.30 -1.49
CA LEU A 40 18.66 -3.18 -1.50
C LEU A 40 18.19 -2.08 -2.46
N TYR A 41 18.87 -0.93 -2.47
CA TYR A 41 18.62 0.15 -3.42
C TYR A 41 18.77 -0.32 -4.88
N GLN A 42 19.86 -1.03 -5.19
CA GLN A 42 20.08 -1.58 -6.53
C GLN A 42 19.00 -2.60 -6.90
N LYS A 43 18.66 -3.51 -5.99
CA LYS A 43 17.57 -4.48 -6.20
C LYS A 43 16.23 -3.78 -6.46
N GLY A 44 15.94 -2.69 -5.75
CA GLY A 44 14.73 -1.88 -5.98
C GLY A 44 14.67 -1.32 -7.39
N LYS A 45 15.78 -0.74 -7.88
CA LYS A 45 15.88 -0.25 -9.26
C LYS A 45 15.73 -1.37 -10.29
N ASP A 46 16.45 -2.48 -10.11
CA ASP A 46 16.49 -3.57 -11.09
C ASP A 46 15.14 -4.29 -11.22
N LYS A 47 14.40 -4.39 -10.10
CA LYS A 47 13.11 -5.11 -10.04
C LYS A 47 11.91 -4.18 -10.11
N GLN A 48 12.13 -2.90 -10.41
CA GLN A 48 11.04 -1.96 -10.53
C GLN A 48 10.11 -2.35 -11.69
N TRP A 49 8.82 -2.04 -11.55
CA TRP A 49 7.83 -2.32 -12.59
C TRP A 49 6.90 -1.14 -12.85
N ASP A 50 6.24 -1.17 -14.00
CA ASP A 50 5.29 -0.15 -14.45
C ASP A 50 3.94 -0.83 -14.67
N GLY A 51 2.91 -0.37 -13.93
CA GLY A 51 1.57 -0.91 -14.02
C GLY A 51 0.95 -0.79 -15.41
N ASN A 52 1.28 0.25 -16.15
CA ASN A 52 0.74 0.45 -17.51
C ASN A 52 1.35 -0.51 -18.54
N LYS A 53 2.48 -1.15 -18.22
CA LYS A 53 3.21 -2.04 -19.13
C LYS A 53 3.13 -3.50 -18.72
N ARG A 54 3.14 -3.77 -17.42
CA ARG A 54 3.30 -5.13 -16.89
C ARG A 54 1.96 -5.82 -16.58
N ILE A 55 0.91 -5.06 -16.36
CA ILE A 55 -0.43 -5.59 -16.10
C ILE A 55 -1.22 -5.55 -17.41
N ASP A 56 -1.83 -6.69 -17.77
CA ASP A 56 -2.83 -6.75 -18.82
C ASP A 56 -4.18 -6.29 -18.27
N TRP A 57 -4.49 -5.02 -18.46
CA TRP A 57 -5.73 -4.40 -18.00
C TRP A 57 -6.97 -4.81 -18.82
N SER A 58 -6.80 -5.60 -19.89
CA SER A 58 -7.93 -6.11 -20.68
C SER A 58 -8.60 -7.34 -20.06
N LEU A 59 -7.95 -7.97 -19.09
CA LEU A 59 -8.50 -9.13 -18.38
C LEU A 59 -9.74 -8.72 -17.57
N GLU A 60 -10.85 -9.41 -17.83
CA GLU A 60 -12.06 -9.24 -17.03
C GLU A 60 -11.86 -9.84 -15.64
N VAL A 61 -12.27 -9.09 -14.61
CA VAL A 61 -12.23 -9.51 -13.21
C VAL A 61 -13.66 -9.70 -12.73
N ASP A 62 -13.96 -10.85 -12.13
CA ASP A 62 -15.24 -11.09 -11.46
C ASP A 62 -15.32 -10.21 -10.20
N PRO A 63 -16.23 -9.23 -10.11
CA PRO A 63 -16.34 -8.36 -8.94
C PRO A 63 -16.76 -9.09 -7.66
N THR A 64 -17.33 -10.29 -7.79
CA THR A 64 -17.80 -11.13 -6.67
C THR A 64 -16.78 -12.18 -6.25
N ASP A 65 -15.72 -12.40 -7.04
CA ASP A 65 -14.56 -13.21 -6.68
C ASP A 65 -13.24 -12.59 -7.20
N PRO A 66 -12.93 -11.34 -6.84
CA PRO A 66 -11.85 -10.57 -7.47
C PRO A 66 -10.46 -11.12 -7.19
N LEU A 67 -10.29 -11.89 -6.10
CA LEU A 67 -9.00 -12.46 -5.68
C LEU A 67 -8.89 -13.96 -5.94
N GLY A 68 -10.00 -14.66 -6.26
CA GLY A 68 -10.01 -16.11 -6.43
C GLY A 68 -9.53 -16.89 -5.19
N THR A 69 -9.67 -16.30 -3.99
CA THR A 69 -9.18 -16.91 -2.75
C THR A 69 -10.17 -17.93 -2.20
N PRO A 70 -9.69 -19.00 -1.53
CA PRO A 70 -10.57 -19.97 -0.89
C PRO A 70 -11.48 -19.32 0.16
N ASP A 71 -12.66 -19.90 0.38
CA ASP A 71 -13.62 -19.40 1.38
C ASP A 71 -13.01 -19.30 2.78
N GLU A 72 -12.09 -20.21 3.12
CA GLU A 72 -11.35 -20.26 4.39
C GLU A 72 -10.58 -18.97 4.69
N ALA A 73 -10.27 -18.16 3.68
CA ALA A 73 -9.61 -16.87 3.86
C ALA A 73 -10.57 -15.81 4.45
N LEU A 74 -11.89 -16.01 4.34
CA LEU A 74 -12.89 -15.09 4.86
C LEU A 74 -13.14 -15.38 6.34
N THR A 75 -13.07 -14.34 7.17
CA THR A 75 -13.22 -14.45 8.63
C THR A 75 -14.56 -15.08 9.07
N LEU A 76 -15.62 -14.96 8.26
CA LEU A 76 -16.93 -15.54 8.57
C LEU A 76 -17.05 -17.03 8.23
N TYR A 77 -16.10 -17.60 7.48
CA TYR A 77 -16.15 -18.99 7.09
C TYR A 77 -16.24 -19.94 8.29
N GLY A 78 -17.03 -21.01 8.14
CA GLY A 78 -17.26 -22.00 9.21
C GLY A 78 -18.18 -21.52 10.36
N THR A 79 -18.59 -20.25 10.38
CA THR A 79 -19.53 -19.75 11.40
C THR A 79 -20.99 -20.14 11.08
N PRO A 80 -21.91 -20.14 12.06
CA PRO A 80 -23.34 -20.32 11.79
C PRO A 80 -23.96 -19.26 10.86
N HIS A 81 -23.32 -18.10 10.74
CA HIS A 81 -23.76 -17.03 9.83
C HIS A 81 -23.43 -17.40 8.38
N TRP A 82 -22.23 -17.93 8.13
CA TRP A 82 -21.82 -18.44 6.83
C TRP A 82 -22.75 -19.55 6.32
N ALA A 83 -23.16 -20.46 7.20
CA ALA A 83 -24.08 -21.54 6.85
C ALA A 83 -25.47 -21.04 6.39
N LYS A 84 -25.83 -19.79 6.72
CA LYS A 84 -27.10 -19.16 6.31
C LYS A 84 -26.98 -18.35 5.01
N MET A 85 -25.76 -18.09 4.54
CA MET A 85 -25.52 -17.29 3.34
C MET A 85 -25.76 -18.10 2.07
N THR A 86 -26.47 -17.51 1.11
CA THR A 86 -26.55 -18.01 -0.26
C THR A 86 -25.26 -17.70 -1.04
N GLU A 87 -25.09 -18.28 -2.22
CA GLU A 87 -23.97 -17.93 -3.11
C GLU A 87 -23.93 -16.43 -3.44
N LYS A 88 -25.11 -15.82 -3.63
CA LYS A 88 -25.21 -14.38 -3.84
C LYS A 88 -24.69 -13.59 -2.63
N ASP A 89 -25.08 -13.98 -1.43
CA ASP A 89 -24.64 -13.31 -0.19
C ASP A 89 -23.12 -13.45 -0.01
N ARG A 90 -22.55 -14.61 -0.36
CA ARG A 90 -21.10 -14.87 -0.32
C ARG A 90 -20.34 -13.99 -1.34
N GLY A 91 -20.87 -13.85 -2.56
CA GLY A 91 -20.30 -12.97 -3.57
C GLY A 91 -20.29 -11.49 -3.16
N GLU A 92 -21.40 -11.00 -2.59
CA GLU A 92 -21.45 -9.63 -2.05
C GLU A 92 -20.50 -9.45 -0.86
N LEU A 93 -20.42 -10.44 0.03
CA LEU A 93 -19.46 -10.43 1.14
C LEU A 93 -18.02 -10.35 0.61
N ARG A 94 -17.64 -11.17 -0.36
CA ARG A 94 -16.30 -11.16 -1.00
C ARG A 94 -15.96 -9.80 -1.58
N LYS A 95 -16.90 -9.22 -2.34
CA LYS A 95 -16.75 -7.90 -2.96
C LYS A 95 -16.48 -6.82 -1.90
N HIS A 96 -17.30 -6.77 -0.85
CA HIS A 96 -17.14 -5.81 0.23
C HIS A 96 -15.86 -6.05 1.04
N TYR A 97 -15.54 -7.30 1.35
CA TYR A 97 -14.34 -7.66 2.09
C TYR A 97 -13.07 -7.25 1.34
N THR A 98 -13.00 -7.54 0.05
CA THR A 98 -11.86 -7.15 -0.80
C THR A 98 -11.76 -5.64 -0.95
N SER A 99 -12.89 -4.96 -1.15
CA SER A 99 -12.93 -3.49 -1.24
C SER A 99 -12.43 -2.84 0.05
N TRP A 100 -12.85 -3.36 1.20
CA TRP A 100 -12.39 -2.91 2.51
C TRP A 100 -10.89 -3.19 2.70
N GLN A 101 -10.41 -4.39 2.33
CA GLN A 101 -9.00 -4.77 2.44
C GLN A 101 -8.10 -3.86 1.58
N PHE A 102 -8.45 -3.64 0.32
CA PHE A 102 -7.71 -2.70 -0.55
C PHE A 102 -7.76 -1.27 -0.01
N SER A 103 -8.88 -0.85 0.56
CA SER A 103 -8.93 0.44 1.27
C SER A 103 -7.89 0.47 2.40
N GLN A 104 -7.72 -0.60 3.19
CA GLN A 104 -6.69 -0.64 4.23
C GLN A 104 -5.28 -0.56 3.65
N PHE A 105 -5.01 -1.25 2.54
CA PHE A 105 -3.72 -1.14 1.85
C PHE A 105 -3.46 0.27 1.39
N LEU A 106 -4.39 0.93 0.69
CA LEU A 106 -4.18 2.31 0.21
C LEU A 106 -3.84 3.30 1.35
N HIS A 107 -4.52 3.20 2.50
CA HIS A 107 -4.15 4.00 3.68
C HIS A 107 -2.77 3.63 4.22
N GLY A 108 -2.44 2.33 4.24
CA GLY A 108 -1.14 1.82 4.64
C GLY A 108 -0.01 2.33 3.74
N GLU A 109 -0.17 2.25 2.42
CA GLU A 109 0.79 2.73 1.42
C GLU A 109 1.01 4.23 1.57
N GLN A 110 -0.06 5.02 1.76
CA GLN A 110 0.08 6.45 2.03
C GLN A 110 0.88 6.71 3.32
N GLY A 111 0.60 5.98 4.40
CA GLY A 111 1.35 6.08 5.65
C GLY A 111 2.81 5.70 5.51
N ALA A 112 3.10 4.57 4.86
CA ALA A 112 4.43 4.08 4.59
C ALA A 112 5.23 5.05 3.71
N MET A 113 4.59 5.64 2.69
CA MET A 113 5.18 6.68 1.85
C MET A 113 5.60 7.90 2.66
N VAL A 114 4.74 8.39 3.56
CA VAL A 114 5.05 9.52 4.45
C VAL A 114 6.20 9.16 5.39
N CYS A 115 6.20 7.97 5.98
CA CYS A 115 7.29 7.48 6.81
C CYS A 115 8.62 7.40 6.04
N ALA A 116 8.63 6.80 4.85
CA ALA A 116 9.81 6.68 4.01
C ALA A 116 10.36 8.06 3.61
N ALA A 117 9.49 9.00 3.21
CA ALA A 117 9.88 10.38 2.90
C ALA A 117 10.54 11.09 4.10
N ARG A 118 10.00 10.89 5.31
CA ARG A 118 10.60 11.42 6.54
C ARG A 118 11.96 10.80 6.85
N ILE A 119 12.16 9.52 6.56
CA ILE A 119 13.47 8.87 6.70
C ILE A 119 14.47 9.51 5.72
N VAL A 120 14.09 9.68 4.45
CA VAL A 120 14.91 10.38 3.44
C VAL A 120 15.34 11.76 3.93
N GLU A 121 14.44 12.51 4.56
CA GLU A 121 14.73 13.85 5.08
C GLU A 121 15.68 13.82 6.30
N SER A 122 15.48 12.90 7.23
CA SER A 122 16.05 12.99 8.60
C SER A 122 17.31 12.16 8.86
N VAL A 123 17.58 11.11 8.09
CA VAL A 123 18.79 10.30 8.28
C VAL A 123 20.03 11.04 7.76
N PRO A 124 21.20 10.91 8.42
CA PRO A 124 22.43 11.55 7.97
C PRO A 124 23.11 10.80 6.82
N ASP A 125 22.94 9.48 6.75
CA ASP A 125 23.67 8.63 5.80
C ASP A 125 23.03 8.60 4.42
N LEU A 126 23.83 8.77 3.37
CA LEU A 126 23.33 8.85 1.99
C LEU A 126 22.76 7.52 1.48
N ASP A 127 23.34 6.39 1.89
CA ASP A 127 22.87 5.04 1.55
C ASP A 127 21.46 4.74 2.07
N ALA A 128 21.15 5.20 3.28
CA ALA A 128 19.81 5.13 3.86
C ALA A 128 18.85 6.03 3.11
N LYS A 129 19.26 7.25 2.73
CA LYS A 129 18.44 8.12 1.88
C LYS A 129 18.13 7.46 0.53
N PHE A 130 19.10 6.80 -0.11
CA PHE A 130 18.89 6.11 -1.38
C PHE A 130 17.90 4.96 -1.25
N TYR A 131 18.07 4.10 -0.25
CA TYR A 131 17.15 2.99 -0.03
C TYR A 131 15.75 3.49 0.34
N SER A 132 15.61 4.44 1.25
CA SER A 132 14.31 5.01 1.61
C SER A 132 13.65 5.76 0.46
N ALA A 133 14.40 6.39 -0.44
CA ALA A 133 13.85 7.01 -1.64
C ALA A 133 13.22 5.99 -2.58
N THR A 134 13.79 4.78 -2.70
CA THR A 134 13.12 3.70 -3.43
C THR A 134 11.84 3.26 -2.76
N GLN A 135 11.79 3.21 -1.42
CA GLN A 135 10.55 2.88 -0.70
C GLN A 135 9.47 3.95 -0.92
N THR A 136 9.79 5.24 -0.84
CA THR A 136 8.83 6.31 -1.13
C THR A 136 8.21 6.16 -2.53
N MET A 137 9.01 5.80 -3.52
CA MET A 137 8.53 5.57 -4.89
C MET A 137 7.73 4.26 -4.99
N ASP A 138 8.15 3.19 -4.32
CA ASP A 138 7.43 1.92 -4.30
C ASP A 138 6.01 2.08 -3.74
N GLU A 139 5.85 2.76 -2.61
CA GLU A 139 4.52 2.94 -2.02
C GLU A 139 3.65 3.89 -2.86
N ALA A 140 4.26 4.86 -3.55
CA ALA A 140 3.55 5.69 -4.52
C ALA A 140 3.09 4.90 -5.75
N ARG A 141 3.78 3.81 -6.10
CA ARG A 141 3.40 2.90 -7.19
C ARG A 141 2.37 1.87 -6.71
N HIS A 142 2.37 1.48 -5.43
CA HIS A 142 1.37 0.57 -4.86
C HIS A 142 -0.01 1.23 -4.69
N ALA A 143 -0.03 2.54 -4.42
CA ALA A 143 -1.23 3.33 -4.17
C ALA A 143 -2.06 3.66 -5.43
#